data_AF-A0A4S3KKZ6-F1
#
_entry.id   AF-A0A4S3KKZ6-F1
#
_cell.length_a   1.000
_cell.length_b   1.000
_cell.length_c   1.000
_cell.angle_alpha   90.00
_cell.angle_beta   90.00
_cell.angle_gamma   90.00
#
_symmetry.space_group_name_H-M   'P 1'
#
loop_
_entity.id
_entity.type
_entity.pdbx_description
1 polymer ?
#
loop_
_entity_poly.entity_id
_entity_poly.type
_entity_poly.pdbx_seq_one_letter_code
_entity_poly.pdbx_strand_id
1 'polypeptide(L)'
;MVAGLLAAAATTLPLPMSMARAAPSDHRPIRQRNHDMNSITTKDGTEIFFKDWGSGQPIVFHHGWPLSSDDWDTQILFFLDHGYRVIAHDRRGHGRSSQGITGHDMDHYAADAAAVVEHLDLHDAIHVGHSTGGGEATRYVARHGAGRVAKLVLMNAVPPLMLKTAANPGGLPREVFDGLRAALASNRSQFYRDLASGPFYGFNRPGVKTIQGCVDNWWRQGMMGAAKAHYDGIKAFSETDFTEDLKAIDVPTLVMHGDDDQIVPIADSAPLSAKLLKHATLKVYPGYPHGMFAVHPDVINRDLLAFFRS
;
A
#
# COMPACT_ATOMS: atom_id res chain seq x y z
N MET A 1 -20.67 13.50 80.52
CA MET A 1 -20.93 14.09 79.18
C MET A 1 -22.39 13.83 78.84
N VAL A 2 -22.97 14.76 78.12
CA VAL A 2 -24.39 15.15 78.00
C VAL A 2 -25.28 14.11 77.28
N ALA A 3 -26.52 13.97 77.77
CA ALA A 3 -27.84 13.58 77.18
C ALA A 3 -27.89 12.72 75.89
N GLY A 4 -28.74 11.71 75.72
CA GLY A 4 -30.14 11.54 76.13
C GLY A 4 -31.10 12.15 75.10
N LEU A 5 -31.76 11.35 74.25
CA LEU A 5 -33.22 11.33 73.99
C LEU A 5 -33.62 10.47 72.78
N LEU A 6 -34.87 9.99 72.87
CA LEU A 6 -35.60 9.08 71.99
C LEU A 6 -35.82 9.61 70.57
N ALA A 7 -35.82 8.70 69.59
CA ALA A 7 -36.38 8.93 68.25
C ALA A 7 -37.70 8.16 68.10
N ALA A 8 -38.81 8.90 67.99
CA ALA A 8 -40.12 8.39 67.63
C ALA A 8 -40.36 8.57 66.12
N ALA A 9 -41.08 7.61 65.54
CA ALA A 9 -41.43 7.52 64.13
C ALA A 9 -42.38 8.63 63.66
N ALA A 10 -42.19 9.10 62.42
CA ALA A 10 -43.18 9.85 61.68
C ALA A 10 -43.28 9.27 60.25
N THR A 11 -44.42 8.65 59.96
CA THR A 11 -44.85 8.21 58.63
C THR A 11 -45.36 9.41 57.83
N THR A 12 -44.73 9.72 56.69
CA THR A 12 -45.25 10.69 55.72
C THR A 12 -45.67 9.98 54.43
N LEU A 13 -46.95 10.09 54.09
CA LEU A 13 -47.56 9.64 52.83
C LEU A 13 -47.00 10.42 51.62
N PRO A 14 -46.93 9.82 50.41
CA PRO A 14 -46.49 10.52 49.21
C PRO A 14 -47.60 11.37 48.60
N LEU A 15 -47.26 12.57 48.14
CA LEU A 15 -48.09 13.41 47.25
C LEU A 15 -48.00 12.90 45.81
N PRO A 16 -49.08 12.91 45.02
CA PRO A 16 -49.02 12.49 43.62
C PRO A 16 -48.37 13.57 42.76
N MET A 17 -47.24 13.26 42.12
CA MET A 17 -46.70 14.09 41.04
C MET A 17 -47.54 13.88 39.78
N SER A 18 -48.12 14.98 39.31
CA SER A 18 -48.82 15.07 38.02
C SER A 18 -47.88 14.72 36.87
N MET A 19 -48.23 13.70 36.08
CA MET A 19 -47.52 13.40 34.82
C MET A 19 -47.92 14.42 33.75
N ALA A 20 -47.06 15.39 33.50
CA ALA A 20 -47.11 16.19 32.28
C ALA A 20 -46.73 15.28 31.09
N ARG A 21 -47.68 15.07 30.19
CA ARG A 21 -47.50 14.29 28.96
C ARG A 21 -46.61 15.09 28.00
N ALA A 22 -45.35 14.69 27.88
CA ALA A 22 -44.43 15.25 26.90
C ALA A 22 -44.97 15.00 25.48
N ALA A 23 -44.93 16.04 24.63
CA ALA A 23 -45.26 15.93 23.22
C ALA A 23 -44.33 14.92 22.52
N PRO A 24 -44.80 14.17 21.51
CA PRO A 24 -43.97 13.21 20.82
C PRO A 24 -42.83 13.94 20.10
N SER A 25 -41.59 13.62 20.45
CA SER A 25 -40.42 14.02 19.67
C SER A 25 -40.51 13.39 18.29
N ASP A 26 -40.42 14.22 17.25
CA ASP A 26 -40.30 13.80 15.85
C ASP A 26 -38.94 13.11 15.66
N HIS A 27 -38.84 11.86 16.11
CA HIS A 27 -37.70 10.99 15.83
C HIS A 27 -37.81 10.50 14.40
N ARG A 28 -37.46 11.37 13.45
CA ARG A 28 -36.95 10.89 12.17
C ARG A 28 -35.69 10.09 12.47
N PRO A 29 -35.57 8.83 12.01
CA PRO A 29 -34.34 8.09 12.20
C PRO A 29 -33.24 8.85 11.48
N ILE A 30 -32.28 9.37 12.26
CA ILE A 30 -30.99 9.77 11.72
C ILE A 30 -30.46 8.51 11.05
N ARG A 31 -30.34 8.51 9.72
CA ARG A 31 -29.61 7.46 9.00
C ARG A 31 -28.27 7.32 9.72
N GLN A 32 -28.09 6.22 10.45
CA GLN A 32 -26.75 5.75 10.77
C GLN A 32 -26.04 5.69 9.42
N ARG A 33 -25.10 6.61 9.19
CA ARG A 33 -24.03 6.30 8.25
C ARG A 33 -23.39 5.10 8.89
N ASN A 34 -23.60 3.90 8.33
CA ASN A 34 -22.75 2.80 8.69
C ASN A 34 -21.32 3.32 8.61
N HIS A 35 -20.55 3.09 9.66
CA HIS A 35 -19.09 3.11 9.56
C HIS A 35 -18.68 1.93 8.68
N ASP A 36 -19.13 1.92 7.42
CA ASP A 36 -18.67 0.97 6.43
C ASP A 36 -17.16 1.23 6.32
N MET A 37 -16.36 0.20 6.59
CA MET A 37 -14.92 0.27 6.39
C MET A 37 -14.66 0.84 4.99
N ASN A 38 -13.62 1.65 4.82
CA ASN A 38 -13.20 2.14 3.50
C ASN A 38 -12.77 0.93 2.64
N SER A 39 -13.74 0.27 2.03
CA SER A 39 -13.56 -0.95 1.25
C SER A 39 -14.55 -1.00 0.11
N ILE A 40 -14.13 -1.61 -1.00
CA ILE A 40 -15.00 -1.94 -2.13
C ILE A 40 -15.07 -3.44 -2.33
N THR A 41 -16.16 -3.92 -2.91
CA THR A 41 -16.24 -5.28 -3.43
C THR A 41 -16.01 -5.26 -4.94
N THR A 42 -15.01 -5.98 -5.42
CA THR A 42 -14.69 -6.13 -6.85
C THR A 42 -15.71 -7.06 -7.53
N LYS A 43 -15.66 -7.13 -8.87
CA LYS A 43 -16.56 -7.98 -9.67
C LYS A 43 -16.47 -9.48 -9.32
N ASP A 44 -15.30 -9.94 -8.85
CA ASP A 44 -15.08 -11.33 -8.43
C ASP A 44 -15.37 -11.57 -6.94
N GLY A 45 -15.92 -10.57 -6.23
CA GLY A 45 -16.29 -10.69 -4.82
C GLY A 45 -15.15 -10.45 -3.83
N THR A 46 -13.98 -10.00 -4.31
CA THR A 46 -12.85 -9.63 -3.43
C THR A 46 -13.15 -8.30 -2.74
N GLU A 47 -12.94 -8.23 -1.42
CA GLU A 47 -13.04 -6.97 -0.69
C GLU A 47 -11.67 -6.30 -0.65
N ILE A 48 -11.58 -5.09 -1.18
CA ILE A 48 -10.36 -4.29 -1.25
C ILE A 48 -10.48 -3.13 -0.29
N PHE A 49 -9.69 -3.14 0.78
CA PHE A 49 -9.55 -2.02 1.69
C PHE A 49 -8.72 -0.89 1.07
N PHE A 50 -9.06 0.35 1.37
CA PHE A 50 -8.26 1.51 1.00
C PHE A 50 -8.30 2.63 2.03
N LYS A 51 -7.22 3.41 2.09
CA LYS A 51 -7.17 4.74 2.71
C LYS A 51 -7.54 5.77 1.65
N ASP A 52 -8.30 6.79 2.03
CA ASP A 52 -8.65 7.94 1.19
C ASP A 52 -8.75 9.18 2.07
N TRP A 53 -7.75 10.06 1.97
CA TRP A 53 -7.61 11.23 2.83
C TRP A 53 -7.29 12.49 2.02
N GLY A 54 -7.72 13.63 2.53
CA GLY A 54 -7.44 14.93 1.92
C GLY A 54 -8.31 15.27 0.71
N SER A 55 -7.86 16.24 -0.07
CA SER A 55 -8.54 16.80 -1.23
C SER A 55 -7.51 17.37 -2.20
N GLY A 56 -7.88 17.59 -3.47
CA GLY A 56 -6.97 18.07 -4.50
C GLY A 56 -6.70 16.99 -5.55
N GLN A 57 -5.60 17.12 -6.29
CA GLN A 57 -5.20 16.11 -7.27
C GLN A 57 -4.95 14.77 -6.57
N PRO A 58 -5.52 13.65 -7.04
CA PRO A 58 -5.36 12.36 -6.39
C PRO A 58 -3.98 11.76 -6.64
N ILE A 59 -3.36 11.23 -5.59
CA ILE A 59 -2.22 10.33 -5.67
C ILE A 59 -2.66 8.95 -5.20
N VAL A 60 -2.46 7.93 -6.04
CA VAL A 60 -2.76 6.53 -5.73
C VAL A 60 -1.45 5.79 -5.47
N PHE A 61 -1.26 5.36 -4.23
CA PHE A 61 -0.08 4.60 -3.81
C PHE A 61 -0.33 3.09 -3.88
N HIS A 62 0.61 2.39 -4.50
CA HIS A 62 0.62 0.94 -4.69
C HIS A 62 1.79 0.33 -3.92
N HIS A 63 1.51 -0.41 -2.84
CA HIS A 63 2.55 -0.95 -1.96
C HIS A 63 3.29 -2.16 -2.57
N GLY A 64 4.52 -2.38 -2.10
CA GLY A 64 5.33 -3.56 -2.43
C GLY A 64 4.87 -4.85 -1.72
N TRP A 65 5.43 -5.98 -2.13
CA TRP A 65 5.19 -7.27 -1.46
C TRP A 65 6.08 -7.39 -0.20
N PRO A 66 5.60 -8.01 0.90
CA PRO A 66 4.26 -8.51 1.19
C PRO A 66 3.48 -7.54 2.11
N LEU A 67 3.50 -6.25 1.78
CA LEU A 67 3.14 -5.17 2.72
C LEU A 67 1.67 -4.76 2.60
N SER A 68 1.32 -3.56 3.08
CA SER A 68 -0.01 -2.97 2.92
C SER A 68 0.09 -1.47 2.66
N SER A 69 -1.04 -0.78 2.55
CA SER A 69 -1.10 0.69 2.48
C SER A 69 -0.57 1.40 3.74
N ASP A 70 -0.22 0.68 4.81
CA ASP A 70 0.44 1.25 5.99
C ASP A 70 1.90 1.60 5.75
N ASP A 71 2.54 1.04 4.73
CA ASP A 71 3.93 1.38 4.44
C ASP A 71 4.09 2.81 3.90
N TRP A 72 3.01 3.41 3.42
CA TRP A 72 3.01 4.74 2.83
C TRP A 72 2.79 5.88 3.82
N ASP A 73 2.64 5.63 5.12
CA ASP A 73 2.21 6.65 6.08
C ASP A 73 3.05 7.95 6.01
N THR A 74 4.38 7.83 5.87
CA THR A 74 5.27 9.00 5.76
C THR A 74 5.03 9.82 4.49
N GLN A 75 4.78 9.16 3.36
CA GLN A 75 4.44 9.83 2.09
C GLN A 75 3.04 10.44 2.17
N ILE A 76 2.09 9.70 2.74
CA ILE A 76 0.71 10.15 2.86
C ILE A 76 0.65 11.46 3.65
N LEU A 77 1.24 11.51 4.86
CA LEU A 77 1.25 12.73 5.66
C LEU A 77 1.93 13.89 4.92
N PHE A 78 3.05 13.64 4.27
CA PHE A 78 3.75 14.66 3.50
C PHE A 78 2.87 15.24 2.38
N PHE A 79 2.19 14.40 1.59
CA PHE A 79 1.38 14.89 0.46
C PHE A 79 0.05 15.51 0.86
N LEU A 80 -0.53 15.11 2.01
CA LEU A 80 -1.65 15.81 2.61
C LEU A 80 -1.27 17.27 2.94
N ASP A 81 -0.10 17.48 3.53
CA ASP A 81 0.41 18.83 3.85
C ASP A 81 0.73 19.67 2.60
N HIS A 82 0.81 19.03 1.42
CA HIS A 82 1.04 19.68 0.14
C HIS A 82 -0.22 19.80 -0.73
N GLY A 83 -1.41 19.55 -0.17
CA GLY A 83 -2.70 19.80 -0.82
C GLY A 83 -3.11 18.74 -1.85
N TYR A 84 -2.60 17.51 -1.72
CA TYR A 84 -3.04 16.37 -2.52
C TYR A 84 -4.11 15.55 -1.79
N ARG A 85 -4.99 14.90 -2.56
CA ARG A 85 -5.81 13.80 -2.06
C ARG A 85 -4.98 12.52 -2.16
N VAL A 86 -4.90 11.75 -1.10
CA VAL A 86 -4.06 10.55 -1.04
C VAL A 86 -4.89 9.30 -0.86
N ILE A 87 -4.72 8.37 -1.79
CA ILE A 87 -5.37 7.06 -1.82
C ILE A 87 -4.29 5.99 -1.72
N ALA A 88 -4.47 5.00 -0.85
CA ALA A 88 -3.58 3.86 -0.75
C ALA A 88 -4.39 2.62 -0.42
N HIS A 89 -4.42 1.64 -1.33
CA HIS A 89 -5.21 0.42 -1.16
C HIS A 89 -4.35 -0.75 -0.72
N ASP A 90 -4.96 -1.70 -0.01
CA ASP A 90 -4.34 -2.99 0.29
C ASP A 90 -4.64 -3.95 -0.87
N ARG A 91 -3.60 -4.49 -1.51
CA ARG A 91 -3.74 -5.51 -2.55
C ARG A 91 -4.55 -6.69 -2.03
N ARG A 92 -5.29 -7.40 -2.89
CA ARG A 92 -5.98 -8.64 -2.50
C ARG A 92 -5.07 -9.59 -1.72
N GLY A 93 -5.59 -10.15 -0.64
CA GLY A 93 -4.86 -11.01 0.28
C GLY A 93 -3.74 -10.33 1.08
N HIS A 94 -3.60 -9.00 1.01
CA HIS A 94 -2.66 -8.23 1.82
C HIS A 94 -3.42 -7.34 2.80
N GLY A 95 -2.77 -7.02 3.91
CA GLY A 95 -3.32 -6.15 4.94
C GLY A 95 -4.75 -6.49 5.34
N ARG A 96 -5.67 -5.54 5.14
CA ARG A 96 -7.09 -5.61 5.52
C ARG A 96 -8.00 -6.11 4.38
N SER A 97 -7.46 -6.31 3.18
CA SER A 97 -8.22 -6.85 2.05
C SER A 97 -8.49 -8.34 2.21
N SER A 98 -9.52 -8.84 1.54
CA SER A 98 -9.96 -10.23 1.73
C SER A 98 -8.89 -11.24 1.33
N GLN A 99 -8.84 -12.35 2.07
CA GLN A 99 -7.79 -13.37 1.99
C GLN A 99 -8.18 -14.54 1.07
N GLY A 100 -8.71 -14.23 -0.12
CA GLY A 100 -9.04 -15.22 -1.15
C GLY A 100 -7.83 -16.06 -1.57
N ILE A 101 -8.06 -17.27 -2.08
CA ILE A 101 -6.99 -18.23 -2.44
C ILE A 101 -6.57 -18.19 -3.93
N THR A 102 -7.26 -17.41 -4.76
CA THR A 102 -7.07 -17.31 -6.21
C THR A 102 -6.89 -15.87 -6.68
N GLY A 103 -6.49 -15.70 -7.94
CA GLY A 103 -6.34 -14.39 -8.58
C GLY A 103 -5.12 -13.62 -8.11
N HIS A 104 -4.08 -14.30 -7.61
CA HIS A 104 -2.84 -13.67 -7.16
C HIS A 104 -1.86 -13.50 -8.32
N ASP A 105 -2.25 -12.66 -9.27
CA ASP A 105 -1.48 -12.30 -10.47
C ASP A 105 -1.67 -10.81 -10.80
N MET A 106 -0.80 -10.29 -11.68
CA MET A 106 -0.77 -8.85 -11.99
C MET A 106 -2.00 -8.34 -12.71
N ASP A 107 -2.74 -9.19 -13.44
CA ASP A 107 -3.96 -8.77 -14.12
C ASP A 107 -5.08 -8.52 -13.11
N HIS A 108 -5.24 -9.42 -12.13
CA HIS A 108 -6.18 -9.20 -11.04
C HIS A 108 -5.77 -8.02 -10.16
N TYR A 109 -4.48 -7.86 -9.85
CA TYR A 109 -3.99 -6.72 -9.07
C TYR A 109 -4.30 -5.38 -9.74
N ALA A 110 -4.10 -5.28 -11.06
CA ALA A 110 -4.45 -4.10 -11.82
C ALA A 110 -5.97 -3.88 -11.93
N ALA A 111 -6.75 -4.95 -12.05
CA ALA A 111 -8.22 -4.87 -12.05
C ALA A 111 -8.78 -4.41 -10.70
N ASP A 112 -8.17 -4.83 -9.59
CA ASP A 112 -8.54 -4.36 -8.24
C ASP A 112 -8.23 -2.86 -8.07
N ALA A 113 -7.04 -2.43 -8.50
CA ALA A 113 -6.66 -1.02 -8.51
C ALA A 113 -7.62 -0.19 -9.39
N ALA A 114 -8.02 -0.72 -10.55
CA ALA A 114 -9.02 -0.09 -11.41
C ALA A 114 -10.38 0.03 -10.71
N ALA A 115 -10.82 -1.01 -9.99
CA ALA A 115 -12.07 -0.96 -9.24
C ALA A 115 -12.05 0.13 -8.15
N VAL A 116 -10.92 0.32 -7.45
CA VAL A 116 -10.76 1.41 -6.47
C VAL A 116 -10.82 2.78 -7.15
N VAL A 117 -10.08 2.95 -8.26
CA VAL A 117 -10.06 4.20 -9.03
C VAL A 117 -11.44 4.55 -9.58
N GLU A 118 -12.17 3.57 -10.12
CA GLU A 118 -13.53 3.75 -10.65
C GLU A 118 -14.52 4.06 -9.54
N HIS A 119 -14.44 3.36 -8.41
CA HIS A 119 -15.33 3.59 -7.27
C HIS A 119 -15.20 5.01 -6.70
N LEU A 120 -13.99 5.53 -6.63
CA LEU A 120 -13.70 6.88 -6.13
C LEU A 120 -13.78 7.97 -7.22
N ASP A 121 -14.10 7.57 -8.45
CA ASP A 121 -14.11 8.37 -9.67
C ASP A 121 -12.87 9.29 -9.80
N LEU A 122 -11.68 8.70 -9.68
CA LEU A 122 -10.44 9.45 -9.77
C LEU A 122 -10.11 9.79 -11.23
N HIS A 123 -9.70 11.03 -11.45
CA HIS A 123 -9.22 11.57 -12.72
C HIS A 123 -7.95 12.39 -12.47
N ASP A 124 -7.14 12.57 -13.51
CA ASP A 124 -5.83 13.22 -13.44
C ASP A 124 -4.95 12.69 -12.30
N ALA A 125 -5.08 11.39 -12.00
CA ALA A 125 -4.45 10.76 -10.86
C ALA A 125 -2.97 10.49 -11.12
N ILE A 126 -2.15 10.67 -10.09
CA ILE A 126 -0.75 10.30 -10.08
C ILE A 126 -0.64 8.92 -9.43
N HIS A 127 -0.11 7.94 -10.16
CA HIS A 127 0.09 6.59 -9.62
C HIS A 127 1.53 6.40 -9.17
N VAL A 128 1.74 5.99 -7.93
CA VAL A 128 3.07 5.78 -7.33
C VAL A 128 3.17 4.34 -6.88
N GLY A 129 4.01 3.55 -7.53
CA GLY A 129 4.21 2.15 -7.18
C GLY A 129 5.61 1.85 -6.67
N HIS A 130 5.68 1.22 -5.49
CA HIS A 130 6.92 0.68 -4.94
C HIS A 130 7.04 -0.81 -5.24
N SER A 131 8.20 -1.28 -5.74
CA SER A 131 8.48 -2.71 -5.89
C SER A 131 7.40 -3.43 -6.72
N THR A 132 6.76 -4.45 -6.16
CA THR A 132 5.58 -5.12 -6.74
C THR A 132 4.47 -4.15 -7.12
N GLY A 133 4.23 -3.12 -6.31
CA GLY A 133 3.25 -2.07 -6.61
C GLY A 133 3.63 -1.22 -7.82
N GLY A 134 4.92 -1.15 -8.18
CA GLY A 134 5.33 -0.57 -9.46
C GLY A 134 4.94 -1.43 -10.67
N GLY A 135 4.99 -2.76 -10.53
CA GLY A 135 4.44 -3.68 -11.54
C GLY A 135 2.92 -3.57 -11.67
N GLU A 136 2.22 -3.51 -10.55
CA GLU A 136 0.76 -3.30 -10.53
C GLU A 136 0.38 -1.96 -11.16
N ALA A 137 1.03 -0.85 -10.77
CA ALA A 137 0.79 0.47 -11.34
C ALA A 137 1.08 0.48 -12.85
N THR A 138 2.16 -0.16 -13.30
CA THR A 138 2.50 -0.30 -14.73
C THR A 138 1.38 -1.02 -15.50
N ARG A 139 0.95 -2.19 -15.00
CA ARG A 139 -0.13 -2.98 -15.61
C ARG A 139 -1.46 -2.23 -15.61
N TYR A 140 -1.78 -1.53 -14.53
CA TYR A 140 -2.96 -0.69 -14.41
C TYR A 140 -2.94 0.45 -15.43
N VAL A 141 -1.88 1.26 -15.48
CA VAL A 141 -1.80 2.41 -16.40
C VAL A 141 -1.91 1.95 -17.85
N ALA A 142 -1.24 0.85 -18.21
CA ALA A 142 -1.26 0.31 -19.56
C ALA A 142 -2.63 -0.23 -20.01
N ARG A 143 -3.43 -0.79 -19.09
CA ARG A 143 -4.65 -1.54 -19.46
C ARG A 143 -5.97 -0.91 -19.01
N HIS A 144 -5.93 -0.07 -17.98
CA HIS A 144 -7.11 0.49 -17.32
C HIS A 144 -7.02 2.01 -17.08
N GLY A 145 -5.81 2.59 -17.17
CA GLY A 145 -5.58 4.00 -16.80
C GLY A 145 -5.92 5.05 -17.87
N ALA A 146 -6.34 4.63 -19.07
CA ALA A 146 -6.61 5.54 -20.18
C ALA A 146 -7.63 6.63 -19.78
N GLY A 147 -7.23 7.90 -19.92
CA GLY A 147 -8.07 9.06 -19.60
C GLY A 147 -8.20 9.40 -18.11
N ARG A 148 -7.58 8.63 -17.19
CA ARG A 148 -7.64 8.87 -15.74
C ARG A 148 -6.30 9.17 -15.09
N VAL A 149 -5.20 8.86 -15.76
CA VAL A 149 -3.83 8.96 -15.21
C VAL A 149 -3.13 10.19 -15.76
N ALA A 150 -2.61 11.03 -14.87
CA ALA A 150 -1.78 12.18 -15.22
C ALA A 150 -0.29 11.82 -15.29
N LYS A 151 0.21 11.05 -14.32
CA LYS A 151 1.64 10.70 -14.18
C LYS A 151 1.81 9.34 -13.51
N LEU A 152 2.94 8.69 -13.78
CA LEU A 152 3.34 7.43 -13.16
C LEU A 152 4.69 7.58 -12.46
N VAL A 153 4.85 6.94 -11.30
CA VAL A 153 6.13 6.76 -10.62
C VAL A 153 6.39 5.29 -10.37
N LEU A 154 7.56 4.83 -10.80
CA LEU A 154 8.09 3.49 -10.56
C LEU A 154 9.26 3.60 -9.60
N MET A 155 9.07 3.19 -8.35
CA MET A 155 10.07 3.29 -7.29
C MET A 155 10.59 1.91 -6.90
N ASN A 156 11.87 1.64 -7.16
CA ASN A 156 12.51 0.34 -6.93
C ASN A 156 11.67 -0.82 -7.51
N ALA A 157 11.08 -0.59 -8.68
CA ALA A 157 9.98 -1.39 -9.21
C ALA A 157 10.46 -2.64 -9.95
N VAL A 158 9.64 -3.69 -9.94
CA VAL A 158 9.94 -4.99 -10.59
C VAL A 158 9.98 -5.02 -12.13
N PRO A 159 9.33 -4.11 -12.89
CA PRO A 159 9.46 -4.08 -14.35
C PRO A 159 10.91 -3.87 -14.83
N PRO A 160 11.27 -4.40 -16.02
CA PRO A 160 10.38 -5.07 -16.98
C PRO A 160 10.10 -6.54 -16.66
N LEU A 161 11.08 -7.29 -16.13
CA LEU A 161 10.94 -8.70 -15.75
C LEU A 161 12.11 -9.06 -14.82
N MET A 162 11.85 -9.65 -13.64
CA MET A 162 12.95 -10.06 -12.75
C MET A 162 13.52 -11.44 -13.09
N LEU A 163 12.70 -12.35 -13.62
CA LEU A 163 13.10 -13.72 -13.91
C LEU A 163 14.05 -13.77 -15.11
N LYS A 164 15.12 -14.56 -14.95
CA LYS A 164 15.99 -14.95 -16.06
C LYS A 164 15.24 -15.79 -17.09
N THR A 165 15.23 -15.33 -18.34
CA THR A 165 14.67 -16.07 -19.48
C THR A 165 15.61 -15.96 -20.69
N ALA A 166 15.26 -16.60 -21.81
CA ALA A 166 16.00 -16.40 -23.05
C ALA A 166 15.92 -14.93 -23.55
N ALA A 167 14.78 -14.27 -23.32
CA ALA A 167 14.57 -12.86 -23.67
C ALA A 167 15.12 -11.88 -22.62
N ASN A 168 15.32 -12.36 -21.38
CA ASN A 168 15.92 -11.60 -20.29
C ASN A 168 17.10 -12.36 -19.64
N PRO A 169 18.28 -12.38 -20.28
CA PRO A 169 19.43 -13.14 -19.77
C PRO A 169 20.07 -12.53 -18.51
N GLY A 170 19.80 -11.25 -18.23
CA GLY A 170 20.30 -10.51 -17.05
C GLY A 170 19.52 -10.76 -15.76
N GLY A 171 18.32 -11.36 -15.88
CA GLY A 171 17.46 -11.65 -14.75
C GLY A 171 18.01 -12.65 -13.74
N LEU A 172 17.32 -12.73 -12.61
CA LEU A 172 17.66 -13.64 -11.52
C LEU A 172 17.23 -15.08 -11.85
N PRO A 173 18.04 -16.09 -11.49
CA PRO A 173 17.68 -17.49 -11.65
C PRO A 173 16.38 -17.83 -10.90
N ARG A 174 15.61 -18.79 -11.42
CA ARG A 174 14.34 -19.25 -10.84
C ARG A 174 14.50 -19.70 -9.39
N GLU A 175 15.64 -20.29 -9.07
CA GLU A 175 16.01 -20.84 -7.77
C GLU A 175 16.00 -19.77 -6.68
N VAL A 176 16.25 -18.51 -7.01
CA VAL A 176 16.14 -17.38 -6.06
C VAL A 176 14.70 -17.25 -5.58
N PHE A 177 13.74 -17.24 -6.52
CA PHE A 177 12.32 -17.07 -6.21
C PHE A 177 11.71 -18.32 -5.58
N ASP A 178 12.14 -19.51 -6.00
CA ASP A 178 11.76 -20.76 -5.34
C ASP A 178 12.31 -20.83 -3.90
N GLY A 179 13.49 -20.27 -3.65
CA GLY A 179 14.01 -20.06 -2.30
C GLY A 179 13.12 -19.16 -1.44
N LEU A 180 12.62 -18.04 -1.98
CA LEU A 180 11.66 -17.17 -1.27
C LEU A 180 10.35 -17.90 -0.95
N ARG A 181 9.83 -18.68 -1.91
CA ARG A 181 8.63 -19.51 -1.72
C ARG A 181 8.84 -20.54 -0.61
N ALA A 182 9.97 -21.24 -0.62
CA ALA A 182 10.32 -22.23 0.39
C ALA A 182 10.49 -21.60 1.78
N ALA A 183 11.16 -20.44 1.89
CA ALA A 183 11.33 -19.72 3.15
C ALA A 183 9.99 -19.26 3.73
N LEU A 184 9.10 -18.74 2.87
CA LEU A 184 7.74 -18.36 3.28
C LEU A 184 6.94 -19.59 3.75
N ALA A 185 6.93 -20.67 2.97
CA ALA A 185 6.16 -21.87 3.30
C ALA A 185 6.67 -22.57 4.57
N SER A 186 7.98 -22.53 4.83
CA SER A 186 8.59 -23.17 6.00
C SER A 186 8.50 -22.33 7.27
N ASN A 187 8.79 -21.03 7.20
CA ASN A 187 8.75 -20.15 8.36
C ASN A 187 8.58 -18.67 7.97
N ARG A 188 7.41 -18.33 7.41
CA ARG A 188 7.06 -16.95 7.03
C ARG A 188 7.37 -15.91 8.11
N SER A 189 7.06 -16.20 9.37
CA SER A 189 7.22 -15.22 10.46
C SER A 189 8.68 -14.82 10.65
N GLN A 190 9.62 -15.77 10.68
CA GLN A 190 11.04 -15.46 10.82
C GLN A 190 11.60 -14.87 9.52
N PHE A 191 11.26 -15.47 8.38
CA PHE A 191 11.68 -14.98 7.06
C PHE A 191 11.36 -13.50 6.85
N TYR A 192 10.20 -13.05 7.33
CA TYR A 192 9.79 -11.65 7.27
C TYR A 192 10.62 -10.72 8.15
N ARG A 193 11.08 -11.19 9.31
CA ARG A 193 12.06 -10.44 10.12
C ARG A 193 13.41 -10.39 9.43
N ASP A 194 13.85 -11.49 8.82
CA ASP A 194 15.17 -11.59 8.17
C ASP A 194 15.28 -10.65 6.96
N LEU A 195 14.22 -10.58 6.13
CA LEU A 195 14.16 -9.64 5.01
C LEU A 195 14.24 -8.18 5.47
N ALA A 196 13.42 -7.81 6.46
CA ALA A 196 13.32 -6.43 6.92
C ALA A 196 14.56 -5.99 7.70
N SER A 197 15.11 -6.85 8.55
CA SER A 197 16.32 -6.56 9.34
C SER A 197 17.63 -6.66 8.53
N GLY A 198 17.58 -7.22 7.33
CA GLY A 198 18.72 -7.37 6.44
C GLY A 198 18.60 -6.54 5.15
N PRO A 199 18.31 -7.19 4.01
CA PRO A 199 18.48 -6.58 2.69
C PRO A 199 17.46 -5.49 2.34
N PHE A 200 16.24 -5.51 2.89
CA PHE A 200 15.16 -4.60 2.44
C PHE A 200 15.49 -3.12 2.70
N TYR A 201 15.95 -2.79 3.90
CA TYR A 201 16.36 -1.43 4.26
C TYR A 201 17.88 -1.22 4.23
N GLY A 202 18.64 -2.20 3.72
CA GLY A 202 20.11 -2.15 3.73
C GLY A 202 20.72 -2.23 5.14
N PHE A 203 19.96 -2.69 6.14
CA PHE A 203 20.44 -2.81 7.52
C PHE A 203 21.53 -3.88 7.71
N ASN A 204 21.74 -4.74 6.71
CA ASN A 204 22.89 -5.64 6.63
C ASN A 204 24.19 -4.98 6.12
N ARG A 205 24.16 -3.70 5.71
CA ARG A 205 25.34 -2.98 5.23
C ARG A 205 26.22 -2.51 6.39
N PRO A 206 27.56 -2.51 6.25
CA PRO A 206 28.47 -2.03 7.28
C PRO A 206 28.16 -0.59 7.70
N GLY A 207 28.07 -0.34 9.00
CA GLY A 207 27.83 1.00 9.56
C GLY A 207 26.38 1.49 9.50
N VAL A 208 25.47 0.74 8.88
CA VAL A 208 24.04 1.08 8.89
C VAL A 208 23.39 0.57 10.17
N LYS A 209 22.75 1.48 10.92
CA LYS A 209 22.02 1.13 12.15
C LYS A 209 20.61 0.67 11.80
N THR A 210 20.22 -0.52 12.27
CA THR A 210 18.85 -1.02 12.18
C THR A 210 17.86 -0.09 12.90
N ILE A 211 16.77 0.25 12.22
CA ILE A 211 15.62 0.95 12.81
C ILE A 211 14.58 -0.11 13.16
N GLN A 212 14.50 -0.48 14.43
CA GLN A 212 13.65 -1.59 14.88
C GLN A 212 12.16 -1.37 14.55
N GLY A 213 11.67 -0.12 14.63
CA GLY A 213 10.30 0.21 14.24
C GLY A 213 9.97 -0.10 12.77
N CYS A 214 10.93 0.10 11.85
CA CYS A 214 10.77 -0.29 10.45
C CYS A 214 10.68 -1.82 10.31
N VAL A 215 11.56 -2.55 11.01
CA VAL A 215 11.56 -4.03 10.99
C VAL A 215 10.24 -4.60 11.52
N ASP A 216 9.78 -4.10 12.67
CA ASP A 216 8.56 -4.57 13.30
C ASP A 216 7.31 -4.19 12.51
N ASN A 217 7.26 -3.00 11.91
CA ASN A 217 6.12 -2.61 11.07
C ASN A 217 6.07 -3.40 9.75
N TRP A 218 7.22 -3.66 9.12
CA TRP A 218 7.31 -4.52 7.93
C TRP A 218 6.79 -5.92 8.26
N TRP A 219 7.28 -6.51 9.36
CA TRP A 219 6.83 -7.82 9.84
C TRP A 219 5.33 -7.82 10.16
N ARG A 220 4.81 -6.81 10.86
CA ARG A 220 3.39 -6.67 11.21
C ARG A 220 2.51 -6.69 9.96
N GLN A 221 2.86 -5.90 8.94
CA GLN A 221 2.12 -5.85 7.68
C GLN A 221 2.12 -7.21 6.98
N GLY A 222 3.29 -7.85 6.86
CA GLY A 222 3.41 -9.18 6.26
C GLY A 222 2.62 -10.25 7.01
N MET A 223 2.58 -10.19 8.34
CA MET A 223 1.85 -11.18 9.13
C MET A 223 0.33 -10.97 9.12
N MET A 224 -0.14 -9.74 8.84
CA MET A 224 -1.56 -9.43 8.68
C MET A 224 -2.16 -10.04 7.40
N GLY A 225 -1.36 -10.14 6.32
CA GLY A 225 -1.81 -10.70 5.04
C GLY A 225 -1.84 -12.23 4.97
N ALA A 226 -2.46 -12.74 3.90
CA ALA A 226 -2.65 -14.15 3.64
C ALA A 226 -1.37 -14.82 3.14
N ALA A 227 -0.96 -15.92 3.78
CA ALA A 227 0.25 -16.65 3.37
C ALA A 227 0.16 -17.15 1.92
N LYS A 228 -1.03 -17.58 1.47
CA LYS A 228 -1.26 -18.02 0.10
C LYS A 228 -1.09 -16.89 -0.92
N ALA A 229 -1.66 -15.71 -0.63
CA ALA A 229 -1.51 -14.54 -1.48
C ALA A 229 -0.04 -14.11 -1.60
N HIS A 230 0.68 -14.13 -0.49
CA HIS A 230 2.09 -13.78 -0.48
C HIS A 230 2.93 -14.83 -1.23
N TYR A 231 2.61 -16.12 -1.08
CA TYR A 231 3.29 -17.20 -1.80
C TYR A 231 3.13 -17.09 -3.32
N ASP A 232 1.89 -16.95 -3.79
CA ASP A 232 1.60 -16.79 -5.22
C ASP A 232 2.12 -15.45 -5.77
N GLY A 233 2.05 -14.40 -4.94
CA GLY A 233 2.56 -13.06 -5.26
C GLY A 233 4.03 -13.06 -5.65
N ILE A 234 4.83 -14.02 -5.14
CA ILE A 234 6.22 -14.21 -5.58
C ILE A 234 6.30 -14.49 -7.08
N LYS A 235 5.43 -15.37 -7.59
CA LYS A 235 5.31 -15.59 -9.05
C LYS A 235 4.88 -14.31 -9.75
N ALA A 236 3.85 -13.65 -9.22
CA ALA A 236 3.26 -12.47 -9.85
C ALA A 236 4.29 -11.34 -10.05
N PHE A 237 5.12 -11.05 -9.04
CA PHE A 237 6.10 -9.97 -9.17
C PHE A 237 7.37 -10.36 -9.93
N SER A 238 7.79 -11.63 -9.87
CA SER A 238 9.08 -12.04 -10.43
C SER A 238 9.00 -12.54 -11.88
N GLU A 239 7.89 -13.17 -12.24
CA GLU A 239 7.75 -13.89 -13.51
C GLU A 239 6.81 -13.18 -14.51
N THR A 240 6.16 -12.10 -14.10
CA THR A 240 5.35 -11.28 -15.02
C THR A 240 6.27 -10.38 -15.85
N ASP A 241 6.13 -10.46 -17.17
CA ASP A 241 6.78 -9.55 -18.09
C ASP A 241 5.88 -8.33 -18.34
N PHE A 242 6.42 -7.15 -18.07
CA PHE A 242 5.77 -5.85 -18.25
C PHE A 242 6.30 -5.09 -19.47
N THR A 243 7.12 -5.72 -20.32
CA THR A 243 7.76 -5.06 -21.46
C THR A 243 6.76 -4.37 -22.39
N GLU A 244 5.66 -5.04 -22.71
CA GLU A 244 4.62 -4.47 -23.57
C GLU A 244 3.78 -3.41 -22.85
N ASP A 245 3.55 -3.58 -21.53
CA ASP A 245 2.85 -2.58 -20.73
C ASP A 245 3.66 -1.27 -20.69
N LEU A 246 4.99 -1.35 -20.46
CA LEU A 246 5.90 -0.19 -20.44
C LEU A 246 5.92 0.56 -21.78
N LYS A 247 5.89 -0.15 -22.92
CA LYS A 247 5.84 0.47 -24.25
C LYS A 247 4.51 1.17 -24.53
N ALA A 248 3.42 0.68 -23.93
CA ALA A 248 2.08 1.23 -24.13
C ALA A 248 1.84 2.53 -23.33
N ILE A 249 2.58 2.74 -22.23
CA ILE A 249 2.43 3.92 -21.36
C ILE A 249 2.85 5.21 -22.08
N ASP A 250 1.95 6.19 -22.07
CA ASP A 250 2.10 7.48 -22.75
C ASP A 250 2.19 8.68 -21.79
N VAL A 251 1.98 8.47 -20.50
CA VAL A 251 2.06 9.53 -19.49
C VAL A 251 3.50 9.77 -19.04
N PRO A 252 3.86 10.99 -18.60
CA PRO A 252 5.15 11.24 -17.96
C PRO A 252 5.40 10.24 -16.83
N THR A 253 6.56 9.59 -16.86
CA THR A 253 6.91 8.54 -15.90
C THR A 253 8.25 8.83 -15.24
N LEU A 254 8.26 8.88 -13.91
CA LEU A 254 9.50 8.94 -13.13
C LEU A 254 9.91 7.54 -12.69
N VAL A 255 11.12 7.10 -13.04
CA VAL A 255 11.71 5.86 -12.57
C VAL A 255 12.77 6.19 -11.52
N MET A 256 12.55 5.78 -10.28
CA MET A 256 13.41 6.04 -9.12
C MET A 256 13.99 4.72 -8.63
N HIS A 257 15.31 4.62 -8.46
CA HIS A 257 15.92 3.37 -7.98
C HIS A 257 17.20 3.62 -7.19
N GLY A 258 17.39 2.90 -6.08
CA GLY A 258 18.67 2.88 -5.37
C GLY A 258 19.66 1.97 -6.08
N ASP A 259 20.92 2.40 -6.25
CA ASP A 259 21.93 1.54 -6.90
C ASP A 259 22.49 0.44 -5.98
N ASP A 260 22.13 0.45 -4.69
CA ASP A 260 22.43 -0.59 -3.70
C ASP A 260 21.18 -1.41 -3.28
N ASP A 261 20.18 -1.46 -4.17
CA ASP A 261 19.00 -2.30 -3.98
C ASP A 261 19.34 -3.80 -4.03
N GLN A 262 19.17 -4.48 -2.89
CA GLN A 262 19.44 -5.91 -2.72
C GLN A 262 18.23 -6.82 -3.00
N ILE A 263 17.07 -6.24 -3.31
CA ILE A 263 15.81 -6.98 -3.55
C ILE A 263 15.49 -6.98 -5.03
N VAL A 264 15.50 -5.80 -5.67
CA VAL A 264 15.24 -5.63 -7.10
C VAL A 264 16.52 -5.10 -7.76
N PRO A 265 17.28 -5.94 -8.47
CA PRO A 265 18.54 -5.54 -9.08
C PRO A 265 18.35 -4.39 -10.06
N ILE A 266 19.00 -3.25 -9.79
CA ILE A 266 18.87 -2.05 -10.63
C ILE A 266 19.22 -2.32 -12.09
N ALA A 267 20.27 -3.09 -12.37
CA ALA A 267 20.77 -3.33 -13.73
C ALA A 267 19.75 -4.02 -14.64
N ASP A 268 18.84 -4.81 -14.06
CA ASP A 268 17.82 -5.57 -14.79
C ASP A 268 16.40 -5.01 -14.60
N SER A 269 16.28 -3.77 -14.11
CA SER A 269 14.98 -3.14 -13.83
C SER A 269 14.91 -1.69 -14.32
N ALA A 270 15.28 -0.71 -13.49
CA ALA A 270 15.01 0.71 -13.74
C ALA A 270 15.56 1.26 -15.07
N PRO A 271 16.84 1.05 -15.45
CA PRO A 271 17.36 1.52 -16.73
C PRO A 271 16.65 0.89 -17.93
N LEU A 272 16.24 -0.38 -17.82
CA LEU A 272 15.50 -1.07 -18.89
C LEU A 272 14.07 -0.54 -19.00
N SER A 273 13.41 -0.29 -17.87
CA SER A 273 12.07 0.31 -17.84
C SER A 273 12.08 1.73 -18.41
N ALA A 274 13.03 2.57 -17.98
CA ALA A 274 13.19 3.92 -18.51
C ALA A 274 13.46 3.94 -20.02
N LYS A 275 14.16 2.94 -20.55
CA LYS A 275 14.41 2.79 -22.00
C LYS A 275 13.15 2.38 -22.79
N LEU A 276 12.26 1.60 -22.19
CA LEU A 276 11.03 1.11 -22.84
C LEU A 276 9.90 2.15 -22.82
N LEU A 277 9.85 2.98 -21.78
CA LEU A 277 8.89 4.06 -21.60
C LEU A 277 9.17 5.23 -22.57
N LYS A 278 8.11 5.80 -23.15
CA LYS A 278 8.23 6.92 -24.11
C LYS A 278 8.65 8.24 -23.46
N HIS A 279 8.21 8.48 -22.22
CA HIS A 279 8.37 9.74 -21.51
C HIS A 279 8.97 9.51 -20.11
N ALA A 280 10.11 8.83 -20.06
CA ALA A 280 10.78 8.52 -18.80
C ALA A 280 11.75 9.60 -18.32
N THR A 281 11.76 9.84 -17.02
CA THR A 281 12.88 10.42 -16.28
C THR A 281 13.45 9.35 -15.35
N LEU A 282 14.72 8.98 -15.52
CA LEU A 282 15.40 8.07 -14.60
C LEU A 282 16.15 8.87 -13.53
N LYS A 283 15.96 8.49 -12.27
CA LYS A 283 16.69 9.04 -11.13
C LYS A 283 17.25 7.92 -10.26
N VAL A 284 18.58 7.80 -10.27
CA VAL A 284 19.32 6.81 -9.49
C VAL A 284 19.82 7.44 -8.19
N TYR A 285 19.69 6.71 -7.09
CA TYR A 285 20.11 7.16 -5.76
C TYR A 285 21.31 6.34 -5.26
N PRO A 286 22.52 6.96 -5.20
CA PRO A 286 23.72 6.27 -4.76
C PRO A 286 23.62 5.74 -3.33
N GLY A 287 23.84 4.45 -3.14
CA GLY A 287 23.83 3.74 -1.86
C GLY A 287 22.45 3.50 -1.26
N TYR A 288 21.36 3.84 -1.96
CA TYR A 288 20.02 3.74 -1.37
C TYR A 288 19.49 2.30 -1.44
N PRO A 289 18.79 1.84 -0.38
CA PRO A 289 18.26 0.49 -0.31
C PRO A 289 16.90 0.35 -1.03
N HIS A 290 16.32 -0.84 -1.00
CA HIS A 290 15.01 -1.11 -1.57
C HIS A 290 13.88 -0.30 -0.91
N GLY A 291 13.88 -0.24 0.42
CA GLY A 291 12.93 0.52 1.24
C GLY A 291 13.28 2.01 1.40
N MET A 292 13.88 2.65 0.38
CA MET A 292 14.43 4.00 0.49
C MET A 292 13.42 5.09 0.86
N PHE A 293 12.13 4.94 0.52
CA PHE A 293 11.09 5.90 0.91
C PHE A 293 10.83 5.93 2.42
N ALA A 294 11.13 4.83 3.13
CA ALA A 294 10.93 4.74 4.56
C ALA A 294 12.14 5.27 5.35
N VAL A 295 13.36 5.03 4.85
CA VAL A 295 14.62 5.40 5.54
C VAL A 295 15.25 6.71 5.03
N HIS A 296 14.83 7.20 3.87
CA HIS A 296 15.21 8.51 3.31
C HIS A 296 13.99 9.33 2.85
N PRO A 297 12.92 9.46 3.67
CA PRO A 297 11.66 10.07 3.24
C PRO A 297 11.82 11.52 2.78
N ASP A 298 12.69 12.31 3.41
CA ASP A 298 12.88 13.73 3.06
C ASP A 298 13.35 13.92 1.61
N VAL A 299 14.27 13.06 1.16
CA VAL A 299 14.82 13.10 -0.20
C VAL A 299 13.78 12.60 -1.20
N ILE A 300 13.19 11.44 -0.91
CA ILE A 300 12.21 10.81 -1.80
C ILE A 300 10.97 11.68 -1.96
N ASN A 301 10.40 12.20 -0.87
CA ASN A 301 9.19 13.01 -0.89
C ASN A 301 9.41 14.33 -1.65
N ARG A 302 10.55 14.99 -1.44
CA ARG A 302 10.90 16.21 -2.18
C ARG A 302 10.99 15.95 -3.68
N ASP A 303 11.62 14.85 -4.07
CA ASP A 303 11.85 14.54 -5.48
C ASP A 303 10.57 14.10 -6.18
N LEU A 304 9.71 13.34 -5.48
CA LEU A 304 8.34 13.05 -5.92
C LEU A 304 7.53 14.33 -6.12
N LEU A 305 7.52 15.24 -5.13
CA LEU A 305 6.78 16.50 -5.21
C LEU A 305 7.24 17.38 -6.39
N ALA A 306 8.55 17.44 -6.63
CA ALA A 306 9.11 18.16 -7.76
C ALA A 306 8.58 17.61 -9.09
N PHE A 307 8.53 16.28 -9.23
CA PHE A 307 7.94 15.63 -10.40
C PHE A 307 6.42 15.84 -10.49
N PHE A 308 5.70 15.85 -9.38
CA PHE A 308 4.24 16.05 -9.41
C PHE A 308 3.88 17.45 -9.92
N ARG A 309 4.69 18.46 -9.60
CA ARG A 309 4.49 19.86 -10.00
C ARG A 309 5.01 20.24 -11.40
N SER A 310 5.68 19.33 -12.10
CA SER A 310 6.28 19.60 -13.42
C SER A 310 5.29 19.59 -14.58
#